data_AF-A0A087UMS2-F1
#
_entry.id   AF-A0A087UMS2-F1
#
_cell.length_a   1.000
_cell.length_b   1.000
_cell.length_c   1.000
_cell.angle_alpha   90.00
_cell.angle_beta   90.00
_cell.angle_gamma   90.00
#
_symmetry.space_group_name_H-M   'P 1'
#
loop_
_entity.id
_entity.type
_entity.pdbx_description
1 polymer ?
#
loop_
_entity_poly.entity_id
_entity_poly.type
_entity_poly.pdbx_seq_one_letter_code
_entity_poly.pdbx_strand_id
1 'polypeptide(L)'
;MRTNVVLVILALLLFLVRFTQGQGPGPQAAGLSMRSREADMRFQFEIEEGQPPGTVVGTIPTKPNFTYRFNERPPEFLLNGSTGVITTAIEIDREELSSERFDLVILSSQPTYPLEVRIVILDINDNSPYFPEPSIEVSFSESANIGTRVILDTATDGDVGVNDVTTDYKIVSGNDEGKFRLVVTTNPSGE
;
A
#
# COMPACT_ATOMS: atom_id res chain seq x y z
N MET A 1 -16.63 38.17 -30.57
CA MET A 1 -16.68 38.16 -29.09
C MET A 1 -16.28 36.76 -28.67
N ARG A 2 -15.25 36.62 -27.83
CA ARG A 2 -14.79 35.31 -27.34
C ARG A 2 -15.44 35.12 -25.98
N THR A 3 -16.45 34.26 -25.89
CA THR A 3 -17.02 33.88 -24.60
C THR A 3 -16.11 32.80 -24.03
N ASN A 4 -15.36 33.11 -22.97
CA ASN A 4 -14.64 32.10 -22.22
C ASN A 4 -15.68 31.32 -21.42
N VAL A 5 -15.91 30.05 -21.78
CA VAL A 5 -16.67 29.14 -20.92
C VAL A 5 -15.68 28.67 -19.86
N VAL A 6 -15.77 29.26 -18.67
CA VAL A 6 -14.99 28.86 -17.49
C VAL A 6 -15.73 27.71 -16.82
N LEU A 7 -15.16 26.51 -16.90
CA LEU A 7 -15.67 25.37 -16.13
C LEU A 7 -14.94 25.34 -14.79
N VAL A 8 -15.62 25.76 -13.72
CA VAL A 8 -15.14 25.57 -12.35
C VAL A 8 -15.55 24.18 -11.90
N ILE A 9 -14.62 23.23 -11.90
CA ILE A 9 -14.86 21.89 -11.35
C ILE A 9 -14.71 22.00 -9.84
N LEU A 10 -15.84 22.15 -9.13
CA LEU A 10 -15.89 22.01 -7.68
C LEU A 10 -15.89 20.51 -7.35
N ALA A 11 -14.76 19.96 -6.92
CA ALA A 11 -14.66 18.58 -6.48
C ALA A 11 -15.42 18.41 -5.15
N LEU A 12 -16.67 17.95 -5.23
CA LEU A 12 -17.47 17.58 -4.06
C LEU A 12 -17.32 16.08 -3.84
N LEU A 13 -16.56 15.69 -2.82
CA LEU A 13 -16.37 14.31 -2.40
C LEU A 13 -17.65 13.79 -1.71
N LEU A 14 -18.34 12.85 -2.35
CA LEU A 14 -19.35 11.99 -1.73
C LEU A 14 -18.86 10.55 -1.86
N PHE A 15 -18.09 10.07 -0.88
CA PHE A 15 -17.73 8.66 -0.81
C PHE A 15 -18.85 7.84 -0.17
N LEU A 16 -19.37 6.90 -0.95
CA LEU A 16 -20.29 5.87 -0.49
C LEU A 16 -19.43 4.73 0.07
N VAL A 17 -19.23 4.71 1.39
CA VAL A 17 -18.58 3.58 2.08
C VAL A 17 -19.43 2.33 1.84
N ARG A 18 -18.95 1.44 0.97
CA ARG A 18 -19.47 0.08 0.85
C ARG A 18 -18.62 -0.82 1.73
N PHE A 19 -19.07 -1.07 2.96
CA PHE A 19 -18.61 -2.22 3.72
C PHE A 19 -19.07 -3.49 3.00
N THR A 20 -18.21 -4.09 2.20
CA THR A 20 -18.34 -5.51 1.88
C THR A 20 -17.52 -6.29 2.88
N GLN A 21 -18.18 -6.71 3.96
CA GLN A 21 -17.75 -7.83 4.79
C GLN A 21 -17.61 -9.05 3.87
N GLY A 22 -16.37 -9.45 3.57
CA GLY A 22 -16.04 -10.63 2.79
C GLY A 22 -14.96 -11.42 3.49
N GLN A 23 -15.38 -12.37 4.32
CA GLN A 23 -14.64 -13.53 4.87
C GLN A 23 -13.11 -13.49 4.83
N GLY A 24 -12.51 -13.30 6.01
CA GLY A 24 -11.09 -13.55 6.22
C GLY A 24 -10.72 -15.02 5.92
N PRO A 25 -9.57 -15.28 5.29
CA PRO A 25 -9.02 -16.62 5.28
C PRO A 25 -8.49 -16.91 6.69
N GLY A 26 -9.07 -17.89 7.36
CA GLY A 26 -8.48 -18.46 8.57
C GLY A 26 -7.06 -18.98 8.29
N PRO A 27 -6.22 -19.14 9.34
CA PRO A 27 -4.84 -19.54 9.16
C PRO A 27 -4.77 -20.92 8.50
N GLN A 28 -4.33 -20.96 7.24
CA GLN A 28 -4.03 -22.22 6.57
C GLN A 28 -2.67 -22.72 7.08
N ALA A 29 -2.70 -23.87 7.75
CA ALA A 29 -1.53 -24.58 8.20
C ALA A 29 -0.63 -24.92 7.00
N ALA A 30 0.51 -24.25 6.90
CA ALA A 30 1.53 -24.54 5.88
C ALA A 30 2.17 -25.91 6.16
N GLY A 31 1.94 -26.87 5.27
CA GLY A 31 2.62 -28.18 5.28
C GLY A 31 4.10 -28.03 4.96
N LEU A 32 4.96 -28.46 5.87
CA LEU A 32 6.41 -28.52 5.68
C LEU A 32 6.78 -29.77 4.86
N SER A 33 7.22 -29.60 3.61
CA SER A 33 7.98 -30.63 2.89
C SER A 33 9.47 -30.45 3.17
N MET A 34 10.00 -31.20 4.15
CA MET A 34 11.44 -31.27 4.40
C MET A 34 12.17 -32.01 3.28
N ARG A 35 13.06 -31.33 2.57
CA ARG A 35 14.21 -31.97 1.92
C ARG A 35 15.50 -31.31 2.41
N SER A 36 16.25 -32.11 3.16
CA SER A 36 17.55 -31.80 3.75
C SER A 36 18.63 -31.59 2.68
N ARG A 37 19.13 -30.36 2.60
CA ARG A 37 20.53 -29.99 2.34
C ARG A 37 20.83 -28.87 3.34
N GLU A 38 22.08 -28.59 3.69
CA GLU A 38 22.43 -27.46 4.57
C GLU A 38 21.85 -26.17 3.97
N ALA A 39 20.66 -25.79 4.44
CA ALA A 39 19.76 -24.90 3.74
C ALA A 39 19.90 -23.52 4.35
N ASP A 40 20.36 -22.58 3.54
CA ASP A 40 20.02 -21.17 3.59
C ASP A 40 18.70 -20.95 4.38
N MET A 41 18.81 -20.60 5.67
CA MET A 41 17.65 -20.52 6.58
C MET A 41 16.98 -19.16 6.38
N ARG A 42 16.42 -18.97 5.20
CA ARG A 42 15.68 -17.78 4.78
C ARG A 42 14.20 -17.96 5.08
N PHE A 43 13.64 -17.01 5.83
CA PHE A 43 12.22 -16.93 6.12
C PHE A 43 11.66 -15.64 5.56
N GLN A 44 10.44 -15.68 5.05
CA GLN A 44 9.69 -14.50 4.66
C GLN A 44 8.38 -14.48 5.43
N PHE A 45 8.07 -13.33 6.01
CA PHE A 45 6.80 -13.01 6.64
C PHE A 45 6.20 -11.77 5.99
N GLU A 46 4.90 -11.64 6.13
CA GLU A 46 4.14 -10.51 5.63
C GLU A 46 3.25 -10.01 6.78
N ILE A 47 3.15 -8.70 6.92
CA ILE A 47 2.31 -8.05 7.92
C ILE A 47 1.68 -6.83 7.26
N GLU A 48 0.38 -6.64 7.43
CA GLU A 48 -0.29 -5.40 7.05
C GLU A 48 0.27 -4.24 7.91
N GLU A 49 0.34 -3.04 7.36
CA GLU A 49 0.64 -1.84 8.14
C GLU A 49 -0.51 -1.47 9.10
N GLY A 50 -0.30 -0.44 9.92
CA GLY A 50 -1.31 0.04 10.87
C GLY A 50 -1.65 -0.95 12.01
N GLN A 51 -0.94 -2.08 12.09
CA GLN A 51 -1.19 -3.08 13.13
C GLN A 51 -0.69 -2.59 14.49
N PRO A 52 -1.48 -2.77 15.57
CA PRO A 52 -1.09 -2.29 16.89
C PRO A 52 0.17 -3.00 17.40
N PRO A 53 0.94 -2.37 18.32
CA PRO A 53 2.08 -3.00 18.97
C PRO A 53 1.73 -4.34 19.63
N GLY A 54 2.59 -5.34 19.45
CA GLY A 54 2.40 -6.70 19.96
C GLY A 54 1.71 -7.65 18.99
N THR A 55 1.35 -7.18 17.78
CA THR A 55 0.80 -8.05 16.73
C THR A 55 1.85 -9.04 16.26
N VAL A 56 1.46 -10.31 16.13
CA VAL A 56 2.38 -11.40 15.71
C VAL A 56 2.63 -11.30 14.21
N VAL A 57 3.89 -11.12 13.84
CA VAL A 57 4.34 -11.09 12.44
C VAL A 57 4.63 -12.51 11.93
N GLY A 58 5.25 -13.33 12.77
CA GLY A 58 5.68 -14.66 12.38
C GLY A 58 6.42 -15.38 13.50
N THR A 59 6.84 -16.61 13.24
CA THR A 59 7.59 -17.41 14.20
C THR A 59 8.69 -18.17 13.48
N ILE A 60 9.94 -17.95 13.90
CA ILE A 60 11.09 -18.70 13.37
C ILE A 60 11.21 -20.05 14.09
N PRO A 61 11.74 -21.09 13.41
CA PRO A 61 12.01 -22.36 14.06
C PRO A 61 13.11 -22.22 15.12
N THR A 62 12.83 -22.69 16.34
CA THR A 62 13.76 -22.67 17.47
C THR A 62 14.20 -24.09 17.85
N LYS A 63 15.37 -24.19 18.49
CA LYS A 63 15.88 -25.42 19.09
C LYS A 63 15.78 -25.36 20.62
N PRO A 64 15.49 -26.48 21.32
CA PRO A 64 15.54 -26.53 22.77
C PRO A 64 16.91 -26.07 23.29
N ASN A 65 16.92 -25.29 24.37
CA ASN A 65 18.13 -24.70 25.00
C ASN A 65 18.89 -23.67 24.14
N PHE A 66 18.33 -23.25 23.01
CA PHE A 66 18.86 -22.11 22.26
C PHE A 66 18.05 -20.86 22.56
N THR A 67 18.74 -19.73 22.59
CA THR A 67 18.09 -18.41 22.56
C THR A 67 18.41 -17.71 21.26
N TYR A 68 17.51 -16.85 20.82
CA TYR A 68 17.61 -16.15 19.54
C TYR A 68 17.54 -14.64 19.77
N ARG A 69 18.32 -13.90 18.99
CA ARG A 69 18.36 -12.43 19.03
C ARG A 69 18.58 -11.87 17.64
N PHE A 70 18.10 -10.67 17.39
CA PHE A 70 18.53 -9.93 16.21
C PHE A 70 20.04 -9.68 16.25
N ASN A 71 20.70 -9.74 15.09
CA ASN A 71 22.08 -9.30 14.94
C ASN A 71 22.16 -7.78 15.17
N GLU A 72 21.28 -7.05 14.49
CA GLU A 72 21.03 -5.62 14.67
C GLU A 72 19.56 -5.45 15.03
N ARG A 73 19.25 -4.79 16.15
CA ARG A 73 17.88 -4.71 16.67
C ARG A 73 17.10 -3.63 15.90
N PRO A 74 16.08 -4.00 15.11
CA PRO A 74 15.17 -3.02 14.52
C PRO A 74 14.27 -2.40 15.62
N PRO A 75 13.95 -1.10 15.56
CA PRO A 75 13.00 -0.49 16.49
C PRO A 75 11.55 -0.95 16.26
N GLU A 76 11.22 -1.44 15.06
CA GLU A 76 9.85 -1.80 14.65
C GLU A 76 9.42 -3.18 15.13
N PHE A 77 10.37 -4.06 15.46
CA PHE A 77 10.09 -5.46 15.80
C PHE A 77 10.72 -5.91 17.13
N LEU A 78 10.00 -6.79 17.81
CA LEU A 78 10.48 -7.53 18.97
C LEU A 78 10.60 -9.01 18.61
N LEU A 79 11.58 -9.68 19.20
CA LEU A 79 11.75 -11.12 19.10
C LEU A 79 11.74 -11.73 20.50
N ASN A 80 10.84 -12.68 20.72
CA ASN A 80 10.93 -13.55 21.88
C ASN A 80 11.99 -14.63 21.62
N GLY A 81 13.15 -14.48 22.24
CA GLY A 81 14.30 -15.33 21.98
C GLY A 81 14.16 -16.80 22.37
N SER A 82 13.15 -17.19 23.16
CA SER A 82 12.92 -18.59 23.54
C SER A 82 11.87 -19.27 22.65
N THR A 83 10.87 -18.51 22.21
CA THR A 83 9.76 -19.04 21.39
C THR A 83 9.95 -18.82 19.90
N GLY A 84 10.80 -17.86 19.51
CA GLY A 84 11.00 -17.47 18.12
C GLY A 84 9.91 -16.56 17.56
N VAL A 85 8.93 -16.14 18.38
CA VAL A 85 7.83 -15.27 17.95
C VAL A 85 8.37 -13.86 17.72
N ILE A 86 8.10 -13.32 16.52
CA ILE A 86 8.37 -11.94 16.16
C ILE A 86 7.05 -11.17 16.25
N THR A 87 7.08 -10.01 16.92
CA THR A 87 5.93 -9.11 17.05
C THR A 87 6.28 -7.69 16.66
N THR A 88 5.28 -6.89 16.28
CA THR A 88 5.43 -5.45 16.13
C THR A 88 5.76 -4.79 17.49
N ALA A 89 6.64 -3.81 17.47
CA ALA A 89 7.01 -2.99 18.63
C ALA A 89 6.27 -1.64 18.63
N ILE A 90 5.97 -1.15 17.43
CA ILE A 90 5.25 0.08 17.14
C ILE A 90 4.16 -0.22 16.10
N GLU A 91 3.27 0.73 15.91
CA GLU A 91 2.42 0.77 14.72
C GLU A 91 3.30 1.22 13.55
N ILE A 92 3.38 0.40 12.51
CA ILE A 92 4.19 0.67 11.32
C ILE A 92 3.29 1.34 10.31
N ASP A 93 3.72 2.51 9.83
CA ASP A 93 3.17 3.22 8.68
C ASP A 93 4.14 2.99 7.52
N ARG A 94 3.66 2.41 6.42
CA ARG A 94 4.45 2.03 5.24
C ARG A 94 4.90 3.27 4.47
N GLU A 95 4.11 4.33 4.43
CA GLU A 95 4.44 5.59 3.72
C GLU A 95 5.59 6.33 4.40
N GLU A 96 5.79 6.14 5.70
CA GLU A 96 6.95 6.68 6.43
C GLU A 96 8.25 5.87 6.21
N LEU A 97 8.16 4.66 5.65
CA LEU A 97 9.32 3.80 5.43
C LEU A 97 10.06 4.13 4.13
N SER A 98 11.39 4.02 4.18
CA SER A 98 12.24 4.08 2.97
C SER A 98 12.24 2.79 2.13
N SER A 99 11.68 1.71 2.66
CA SER A 99 11.64 0.38 2.05
C SER A 99 10.40 -0.37 2.53
N GLU A 100 9.70 -1.04 1.61
CA GLU A 100 8.53 -1.89 1.86
C GLU A 100 8.87 -3.21 2.57
N ARG A 101 10.15 -3.42 2.90
CA ARG A 101 10.60 -4.62 3.59
C ARG A 101 11.79 -4.39 4.50
N PHE A 102 11.88 -5.25 5.50
CA PHE A 102 13.00 -5.39 6.41
C PHE A 102 13.74 -6.70 6.12
N ASP A 103 15.00 -6.62 5.70
CA ASP A 103 15.89 -7.77 5.55
C ASP A 103 16.75 -7.89 6.83
N LEU A 104 16.36 -8.81 7.73
CA LEU A 104 16.92 -8.98 9.07
C LEU A 104 17.79 -10.23 9.18
N VAL A 105 18.74 -10.22 10.12
CA VAL A 105 19.52 -11.40 10.51
C VAL A 105 19.26 -11.72 11.97
N ILE A 106 18.84 -12.95 12.25
CA ILE A 106 18.64 -13.48 13.60
C ILE A 106 19.74 -14.49 13.89
N LEU A 107 20.35 -14.38 15.06
CA LEU A 107 21.44 -15.24 15.51
C LEU A 107 20.97 -16.11 16.67
N SER A 108 21.28 -17.40 16.58
CA SER A 108 21.12 -18.30 17.72
C SER A 108 22.25 -18.12 18.75
N SER A 109 22.01 -18.55 19.98
CA SER A 109 23.04 -18.75 21.01
C SER A 109 24.01 -19.85 20.59
N GLN A 110 25.05 -20.07 21.38
CA GLN A 110 26.18 -20.89 20.98
C GLN A 110 25.83 -22.38 20.77
N PRO A 111 26.26 -23.00 19.64
CA PRO A 111 26.93 -22.41 18.48
C PRO A 111 26.02 -21.46 17.67
N THR A 112 26.58 -20.31 17.29
CA THR A 112 25.86 -19.26 16.56
C THR A 112 25.53 -19.69 15.13
N TYR A 113 24.25 -19.75 14.81
CA TYR A 113 23.75 -19.94 13.45
C TYR A 113 22.97 -18.71 12.99
N PRO A 114 23.27 -18.14 11.81
CA PRO A 114 22.48 -17.06 11.24
C PRO A 114 21.23 -17.59 10.55
N LEU A 115 20.11 -16.90 10.75
CA LEU A 115 18.85 -17.04 10.05
C LEU A 115 18.55 -15.71 9.37
N GLU A 116 18.26 -15.75 8.07
CA GLU A 116 17.87 -14.56 7.32
C GLU A 116 16.35 -14.45 7.34
N VAL A 117 15.80 -13.31 7.74
CA VAL A 117 14.36 -13.09 7.84
C VAL A 117 13.99 -11.83 7.08
N ARG A 118 13.15 -11.99 6.07
CA ARG A 118 12.50 -10.88 5.36
C ARG A 118 11.11 -10.66 5.93
N ILE A 119 10.79 -9.43 6.28
CA ILE A 119 9.43 -9.02 6.63
C ILE A 119 8.99 -8.02 5.58
N VAL A 120 7.94 -8.34 4.82
CA VAL A 120 7.32 -7.43 3.84
C VAL A 120 6.14 -6.75 4.51
N ILE A 121 6.05 -5.43 4.38
CA ILE A 121 4.91 -4.65 4.85
C ILE A 121 3.89 -4.59 3.73
N LEU A 122 2.68 -5.07 4.01
CA LEU A 122 1.56 -5.02 3.07
C LEU A 122 0.81 -3.71 3.27
N ASP A 123 0.56 -3.06 2.14
CA ASP A 123 -0.16 -1.81 2.06
C ASP A 123 -1.65 -1.97 2.41
N ILE A 124 -2.20 -1.01 3.17
CA ILE A 124 -3.64 -0.89 3.42
C ILE A 124 -4.15 0.41 2.80
N ASN A 125 -5.43 0.46 2.39
CA ASN A 125 -6.01 1.71 1.93
C ASN A 125 -6.40 2.59 3.13
N ASP A 126 -5.47 3.43 3.59
CA ASP A 126 -5.70 4.42 4.65
C ASP A 126 -5.37 5.87 4.22
N ASN A 127 -4.81 6.06 3.03
CA ASN A 127 -4.63 7.39 2.45
C ASN A 127 -5.82 7.80 1.57
N SER A 128 -6.26 9.05 1.73
CA SER A 128 -7.33 9.59 0.88
C SER A 128 -6.75 10.28 -0.36
N PRO A 129 -7.26 10.00 -1.58
CA PRO A 129 -6.82 10.68 -2.79
C PRO A 129 -6.99 12.20 -2.70
N TYR A 130 -5.99 12.93 -3.16
CA TYR A 130 -6.02 14.39 -3.27
C TYR A 130 -5.61 14.85 -4.68
N PHE A 131 -6.11 16.01 -5.10
CA PHE A 131 -5.65 16.66 -6.33
C PHE A 131 -4.48 17.60 -6.01
N PRO A 132 -3.42 17.64 -6.84
CA PRO A 132 -2.29 18.56 -6.63
C PRO A 132 -2.72 20.03 -6.60
N GLU A 133 -3.68 20.39 -7.45
CA GLU A 133 -4.27 21.72 -7.51
C GLU A 133 -5.71 21.70 -6.97
N PRO A 134 -6.08 22.63 -6.06
CA PRO A 134 -7.42 22.67 -5.48
C PRO A 134 -8.50 23.11 -6.47
N SER A 135 -8.10 23.74 -7.58
CA SER A 135 -9.00 24.13 -8.66
C SER A 135 -8.25 24.16 -9.97
N ILE A 136 -8.82 23.55 -11.01
CA ILE A 136 -8.27 23.58 -12.36
C ILE A 136 -9.24 24.37 -13.25
N GLU A 137 -8.76 25.44 -13.87
CA GLU A 137 -9.53 26.23 -14.82
C GLU A 137 -9.31 25.69 -16.24
N VAL A 138 -10.39 25.23 -16.87
CA VAL A 138 -10.37 24.77 -18.26
C VAL A 138 -11.23 25.68 -19.11
N SER A 139 -10.69 26.09 -20.27
CA SER A 139 -11.43 26.88 -21.26
C SER A 139 -11.49 26.16 -22.60
N PHE A 140 -12.67 26.18 -23.22
CA PHE A 140 -12.89 25.66 -24.56
C PHE A 140 -13.34 26.80 -25.48
N SER A 141 -12.88 26.76 -26.74
CA SER A 141 -13.46 27.61 -27.77
C SER A 141 -14.89 27.15 -28.04
N GLU A 142 -15.83 28.07 -28.21
CA GLU A 142 -17.19 27.74 -28.70
C GLU A 142 -17.16 27.06 -30.08
N SER A 143 -16.09 27.29 -30.86
CA SER A 143 -15.85 26.65 -32.14
C SER A 143 -15.07 25.34 -32.03
N ALA A 144 -14.86 24.81 -30.82
CA ALA A 144 -14.14 23.56 -30.62
C ALA A 144 -14.93 22.40 -31.22
N ASN A 145 -14.22 21.47 -31.84
CA ASN A 145 -14.84 20.27 -32.39
C ASN A 145 -15.22 19.30 -31.27
N ILE A 146 -16.24 18.48 -31.52
CA ILE A 146 -16.59 17.38 -30.62
C ILE A 146 -15.35 16.48 -30.48
N GLY A 147 -15.00 16.15 -29.24
CA GLY A 147 -13.83 15.34 -28.93
C GLY A 147 -12.55 16.13 -28.70
N THR A 148 -12.57 17.47 -28.73
CA THR A 148 -11.47 18.28 -28.18
C THR A 148 -11.22 17.90 -26.72
N ARG A 149 -9.96 17.65 -26.37
CA ARG A 149 -9.54 17.17 -25.05
C ARG A 149 -8.63 18.18 -24.38
N VAL A 150 -8.69 18.21 -23.05
CA VAL A 150 -7.72 18.87 -22.19
C VAL A 150 -7.23 17.83 -21.20
N ILE A 151 -5.93 17.82 -20.94
CA ILE A 151 -5.32 16.91 -19.97
C ILE A 151 -5.42 17.56 -18.60
N LEU A 152 -5.88 16.78 -17.65
CA LEU A 152 -5.98 17.14 -16.24
C LEU A 152 -5.05 16.23 -15.46
N ASP A 153 -4.42 16.78 -14.43
CA ASP A 153 -3.71 15.96 -13.47
C ASP A 153 -4.69 15.07 -12.72
N THR A 154 -4.28 13.83 -12.50
CA THR A 154 -5.03 12.86 -11.70
C THR A 154 -4.92 13.19 -10.22
N ALA A 155 -5.88 12.72 -9.43
CA ALA A 155 -5.67 12.63 -7.99
C ALA A 155 -4.52 11.64 -7.70
N THR A 156 -3.91 11.75 -6.52
CA THR A 156 -2.85 10.89 -6.01
C THR A 156 -3.07 10.66 -4.51
N ASP A 157 -2.68 9.50 -3.98
CA ASP A 157 -2.56 9.23 -2.55
C ASP A 157 -1.21 8.55 -2.25
N GLY A 158 -1.00 8.18 -0.99
CA GLY A 158 0.20 7.50 -0.53
C GLY A 158 0.18 5.98 -0.77
N ASP A 159 -1.00 5.39 -0.94
CA ASP A 159 -1.24 3.95 -1.05
C ASP A 159 -0.62 3.38 -2.34
N VAL A 160 -0.44 2.05 -2.41
CA VAL A 160 0.12 1.39 -3.61
C VAL A 160 -0.73 0.24 -4.17
N GLY A 161 -0.52 -0.04 -5.45
CA GLY A 161 -1.06 -1.23 -6.10
C GLY A 161 -2.58 -1.18 -6.27
N VAL A 162 -3.29 -2.01 -5.53
CA VAL A 162 -4.77 -2.09 -5.59
C VAL A 162 -5.45 -1.06 -4.70
N ASN A 163 -4.73 -0.53 -3.71
CA ASN A 163 -5.23 0.46 -2.77
C ASN A 163 -4.95 1.90 -3.24
N ASP A 164 -4.00 2.08 -4.17
CA ASP A 164 -3.76 3.36 -4.85
C ASP A 164 -5.02 3.90 -5.52
N VAL A 165 -5.02 5.21 -5.77
CA VAL A 165 -6.11 5.94 -6.41
C VAL A 165 -6.59 5.24 -7.69
N THR A 166 -7.86 4.86 -7.68
CA THR A 166 -8.49 4.26 -8.86
C THR A 166 -8.78 5.31 -9.95
N THR A 167 -8.97 4.82 -11.18
CA THR A 167 -9.29 5.65 -12.35
C THR A 167 -10.77 6.09 -12.42
N ASP A 168 -11.52 6.02 -11.32
CA ASP A 168 -12.95 6.30 -11.29
C ASP A 168 -13.25 7.78 -10.95
N TYR A 169 -13.18 8.64 -11.97
CA TYR A 169 -13.52 10.05 -11.83
C TYR A 169 -14.93 10.37 -12.30
N LYS A 170 -15.61 11.26 -11.57
CA LYS A 170 -16.97 11.71 -11.89
C LYS A 170 -17.11 13.23 -11.86
N ILE A 171 -17.84 13.76 -12.83
CA ILE A 171 -18.33 15.15 -12.79
C ILE A 171 -19.59 15.18 -11.92
N VAL A 172 -19.50 15.85 -10.77
CA VAL A 172 -20.59 15.86 -9.76
C VAL A 172 -21.59 17.00 -9.95
N SER A 173 -21.23 18.05 -10.67
CA SER A 173 -22.07 19.23 -10.91
C SER A 173 -21.63 20.00 -12.16
N GLY A 174 -22.47 20.93 -12.66
CA GLY A 174 -22.11 21.85 -13.75
C GLY A 174 -22.09 21.25 -15.16
N ASN A 175 -22.42 19.97 -15.30
CA ASN A 175 -22.49 19.25 -16.58
C ASN A 175 -23.88 18.64 -16.81
N ASP A 176 -24.94 19.38 -16.46
CA ASP A 176 -26.33 18.92 -16.52
C ASP A 176 -26.77 18.57 -17.95
N GLU A 177 -26.18 19.22 -18.95
CA GLU A 177 -26.41 18.96 -20.38
C GLU A 177 -25.54 17.83 -20.94
N GLY A 178 -24.65 17.22 -20.15
CA GLY A 178 -23.79 16.12 -20.58
C GLY A 178 -22.79 16.48 -21.69
N LYS A 179 -22.42 17.76 -21.81
CA LYS A 179 -21.49 18.28 -22.83
C LYS A 179 -20.04 17.85 -22.58
N PHE A 180 -19.70 17.52 -21.34
CA PHE A 180 -18.37 17.12 -20.92
C PHE A 180 -18.35 15.67 -20.44
N ARG A 181 -17.21 15.00 -20.57
CA ARG A 181 -16.96 13.66 -20.03
C ARG A 181 -15.49 13.53 -19.63
N LEU A 182 -15.24 12.80 -18.55
CA LEU A 182 -13.90 12.42 -18.13
C LEU A 182 -13.49 11.11 -18.79
N VAL A 183 -12.26 11.05 -19.28
CA VAL A 183 -11.67 9.85 -19.86
C VAL A 183 -10.30 9.70 -19.25
N VAL A 184 -10.04 8.59 -18.55
CA VAL A 184 -8.72 8.29 -18.03
C VAL A 184 -7.87 7.68 -19.13
N THR A 185 -6.65 8.19 -19.28
CA THR A 185 -5.67 7.69 -20.25
C THR A 185 -4.35 7.44 -19.56
N THR A 186 -3.72 6.29 -19.84
CA THR A 186 -2.35 5.97 -19.40
C THR A 186 -1.30 6.62 -20.31
N ASN A 187 -1.72 7.20 -21.44
CA ASN A 187 -0.87 7.93 -22.38
C ASN A 187 -1.27 9.42 -22.39
N PRO A 188 -0.52 10.29 -21.69
CA PRO A 188 -0.76 11.74 -21.69
C PRO A 188 -0.37 12.41 -23.02
N SER A 189 0.18 11.68 -23.99
CA SER A 189 0.57 12.25 -25.29
C SER A 189 -0.61 12.56 -26.22
N GLY A 190 -1.80 12.02 -25.93
CA GLY A 190 -3.02 12.35 -26.68
C GLY A 190 -3.05 11.94 -28.16
N GLU A 191 -2.14 11.05 -28.60
CA GLU A 191 -2.24 10.34 -29.90
C GLU A 191 -3.10 9.07 -29.80
#